data_AF-A0A9W9F9L6-F1
#
_entry.id   AF-A0A9W9F9L6-F1
#
_cell.length_a   1.000
_cell.length_b   1.000
_cell.length_c   1.000
_cell.angle_alpha   90.00
_cell.angle_beta   90.00
_cell.angle_gamma   90.00
#
_symmetry.space_group_name_H-M   'P 1'
#
loop_
_entity.id
_entity.type
_entity.pdbx_description
1 polymer ?
#
loop_
_entity_poly.entity_id
_entity_poly.type
_entity_poly.pdbx_seq_one_letter_code
_entity_poly.pdbx_strand_id
1 'polypeptide(L)'
;MTWKIASASNNYLIDLCHQAENNGGRIGGEEYGDRVVQVSPQIAVKYGYGVTASEAATQDFVYRRVDPRVVHIPRVSRFIEPHE
;
A
#
# COMPACT_ATOMS: atom_id res chain seq x y z
N MET A 1 -4.57 -6.98 17.07
CA MET A 1 -4.21 -5.54 17.02
C MET A 1 -4.75 -4.94 15.75
N THR A 2 -5.86 -4.21 15.82
CA THR A 2 -6.43 -3.46 14.69
C THR A 2 -5.49 -2.28 14.42
N TRP A 3 -4.59 -2.43 13.45
CA TRP A 3 -3.65 -1.38 13.10
C TRP A 3 -4.43 -0.11 12.74
N LYS A 4 -4.05 1.03 13.31
CA LYS A 4 -4.70 2.33 13.13
C LYS A 4 -4.47 2.93 11.73
N ILE A 5 -4.35 2.13 10.67
CA ILE A 5 -4.16 2.64 9.29
C ILE A 5 -5.29 3.60 8.91
N ALA A 6 -6.53 3.28 9.32
CA ALA A 6 -7.70 4.10 9.05
C ALA A 6 -7.69 5.46 9.77
N SER A 7 -7.00 5.57 10.92
CA SER A 7 -7.04 6.77 11.77
C SER A 7 -5.68 7.45 11.97
N ALA A 8 -4.60 6.90 11.41
CA ALA A 8 -3.27 7.49 11.48
C ALA A 8 -3.16 8.73 10.59
N SER A 9 -2.25 9.65 10.92
CA SER A 9 -1.93 10.77 10.03
C SER A 9 -1.19 10.30 8.78
N ASN A 10 -1.32 11.03 7.67
CA ASN A 10 -0.58 10.72 6.44
C ASN A 10 0.94 10.75 6.70
N ASN A 11 1.44 11.75 7.44
CA ASN A 11 2.86 11.87 7.78
C ASN A 11 3.38 10.65 8.53
N TYR A 12 2.65 10.16 9.53
CA TYR A 12 3.03 8.95 10.25
C TYR A 12 3.11 7.72 9.33
N LEU A 13 2.15 7.58 8.41
CA LEU A 13 2.15 6.47 7.44
C LEU A 13 3.32 6.57 6.45
N ILE A 14 3.67 7.78 6.02
CA ILE A 14 4.83 8.03 5.14
C ILE A 14 6.13 7.70 5.88
N ASP A 15 6.30 8.19 7.11
CA ASP A 15 7.48 7.91 7.95
C ASP A 15 7.64 6.40 8.20
N LEU A 16 6.52 5.70 8.43
CA LEU A 16 6.51 4.25 8.59
C LEU A 16 7.00 3.52 7.33
N CYS A 17 6.66 4.01 6.13
CA CYS A 17 7.15 3.44 4.88
C CYS A 17 8.66 3.62 4.74
N HIS A 18 9.18 4.81 5.04
CA HIS A 18 10.62 5.07 5.01
C HIS A 18 11.39 4.21 6.01
N GLN A 19 10.87 4.05 7.23
CA GLN A 19 11.47 3.16 8.23
C GLN A 19 11.47 1.70 7.77
N ALA A 20 10.37 1.22 7.20
CA ALA A 20 10.27 -0.13 6.67
C ALA A 20 11.28 -0.36 5.54
N GLU A 21 11.41 0.59 4.59
CA GLU A 21 12.38 0.49 3.50
C GLU A 21 13.83 0.46 4.02
N ASN A 22 14.18 1.37 4.94
CA ASN A 22 15.52 1.45 5.53
C ASN A 22 15.91 0.19 6.32
N ASN A 23 14.92 -0.54 6.83
CA ASN A 23 15.11 -1.80 7.54
C ASN A 23 15.08 -3.04 6.61
N GLY A 24 15.17 -2.85 5.29
CA GLY A 24 15.17 -3.93 4.31
C GLY A 24 13.79 -4.53 4.03
N GLY A 25 12.70 -3.86 4.41
CA GLY A 25 11.32 -4.29 4.22
C GLY A 25 10.79 -4.16 2.79
N ARG A 26 11.66 -3.88 1.81
CA ARG A 26 11.28 -3.80 0.41
C ARG A 26 11.00 -5.20 -0.15
N ILE A 27 9.79 -5.42 -0.65
CA ILE A 27 9.33 -6.71 -1.17
C ILE A 27 9.03 -6.68 -2.69
N GLY A 28 9.12 -5.51 -3.33
CA GLY A 28 8.94 -5.39 -4.78
C GLY A 28 9.10 -3.96 -5.32
N GLY A 29 8.92 -3.82 -6.63
CA GLY A 29 9.02 -2.55 -7.37
C GLY A 29 10.42 -2.27 -7.93
N GLU A 30 10.54 -1.23 -8.75
CA GLU A 30 11.78 -0.83 -9.43
C GLU A 30 12.55 0.27 -8.68
N GLU A 31 13.86 0.35 -8.88
CA GLU A 31 14.72 1.33 -8.18
C GLU A 31 14.23 2.78 -8.38
N TYR A 32 13.76 3.09 -9.59
CA TYR A 32 13.29 4.40 -10.04
C TYR A 32 11.78 4.48 -10.30
N GLY A 33 11.03 3.43 -9.96
CA GLY A 33 9.60 3.32 -10.23
C GLY A 33 8.74 3.32 -8.96
N ASP A 34 7.66 2.54 -8.98
CA ASP A 34 6.92 2.22 -7.78
C ASP A 34 7.75 1.28 -6.88
N ARG A 35 7.46 1.35 -5.59
CA ARG A 35 8.09 0.56 -4.53
C ARG A 35 7.01 -0.12 -3.74
N VAL A 36 7.24 -1.37 -3.36
CA VAL A 36 6.35 -2.11 -2.46
C VAL A 36 7.12 -2.47 -1.22
N VAL A 37 6.69 -1.93 -0.07
CA VAL A 37 7.31 -2.17 1.24
C VAL A 37 6.34 -2.85 2.19
N GLN A 38 6.82 -3.82 2.95
CA GLN A 38 6.05 -4.48 3.99
C GLN A 38 6.22 -3.72 5.32
N VAL A 39 5.13 -3.16 5.84
CA VAL A 39 5.13 -2.40 7.10
C VAL A 39 4.64 -3.24 8.29
N SER A 40 3.99 -4.38 8.01
CA SER A 40 3.60 -5.38 9.02
C SER A 40 3.38 -6.75 8.35
N PRO A 41 3.20 -7.84 9.11
CA PRO A 41 2.94 -9.16 8.54
C PRO A 41 1.74 -9.24 7.57
N GLN A 42 0.79 -8.30 7.67
CA GLN A 42 -0.46 -8.31 6.89
C GLN A 42 -0.64 -7.06 6.01
N ILE A 43 0.26 -6.08 6.08
CA ILE A 43 0.11 -4.80 5.37
C ILE A 43 1.39 -4.51 4.60
N ALA A 44 1.22 -4.24 3.31
CA ALA A 44 2.23 -3.66 2.44
C ALA A 44 1.72 -2.32 1.88
N VAL A 45 2.65 -1.45 1.52
CA VAL A 45 2.38 -0.14 0.90
C VAL A 45 3.07 -0.11 -0.45
N LYS A 46 2.29 0.23 -1.49
CA LYS A 46 2.81 0.62 -2.80
C LYS A 46 2.85 2.15 -2.88
N TYR A 47 4.02 2.72 -3.17
CA TYR A 47 4.22 4.17 -3.31
C TYR A 47 5.30 4.46 -4.36
N GLY A 48 5.42 5.72 -4.78
CA GLY A 48 6.43 6.15 -5.75
C GLY A 48 5.81 6.59 -7.07
N TYR A 49 6.66 6.69 -8.09
CA TYR A 49 6.25 7.22 -9.39
C TYR A 49 5.19 6.32 -10.04
N GLY A 50 4.13 6.94 -10.57
CA GLY A 50 3.06 6.23 -11.28
C GLY A 50 1.98 5.61 -10.37
N VAL A 51 2.10 5.70 -9.04
CA VAL A 51 1.04 5.24 -8.13
C VAL A 51 -0.13 6.22 -8.13
N THR A 52 -1.34 5.76 -8.48
CA THR A 52 -2.51 6.65 -8.65
C THR A 52 -3.75 6.24 -7.85
N ALA A 53 -4.64 7.21 -7.59
CA ALA A 53 -5.96 6.94 -7.03
C ALA A 53 -6.78 5.96 -7.90
N SER A 54 -6.62 6.03 -9.23
CA SER A 54 -7.29 5.14 -10.18
C SER A 54 -6.81 3.68 -10.06
N GLU A 55 -5.53 3.43 -9.81
CA GLU A 55 -5.03 2.08 -9.51
C GLU A 55 -5.66 1.52 -8.23
N ALA A 56 -5.71 2.35 -7.17
CA ALA A 56 -6.33 1.95 -5.90
C ALA A 56 -7.83 1.63 -6.09
N ALA A 57 -8.56 2.46 -6.83
CA ALA A 57 -9.97 2.24 -7.15
C ALA A 57 -10.18 0.95 -7.98
N THR A 58 -9.29 0.69 -8.94
CA THR A 58 -9.33 -0.54 -9.76
C THR A 58 -9.08 -1.77 -8.90
N GLN A 59 -8.10 -1.75 -8.00
CA GLN A 59 -7.82 -2.87 -7.12
C GLN A 59 -9.00 -3.17 -6.18
N ASP A 60 -9.63 -2.15 -5.61
CA ASP A 60 -10.84 -2.33 -4.78
C ASP A 60 -12.04 -2.84 -5.62
N PHE A 61 -12.18 -2.36 -6.86
CA PHE A 61 -13.20 -2.86 -7.79
C PHE A 61 -13.04 -4.35 -8.08
N VAL A 62 -11.81 -4.80 -8.33
CA VAL A 62 -11.47 -6.19 -8.65
C VAL A 62 -11.60 -7.07 -7.40
N TYR A 63 -11.10 -6.61 -6.24
CA TYR A 63 -11.27 -7.28 -4.94
C TYR A 63 -12.72 -7.69 -4.65
N ARG A 64 -13.68 -6.85 -5.03
CA ARG A 64 -15.12 -7.09 -4.82
C ARG A 64 -15.78 -8.00 -5.86
N ARG A 65 -15.11 -8.31 -6.97
CA ARG A 65 -15.73 -8.97 -8.14
C ARG A 65 -15.13 -10.30 -8.53
N VAL A 66 -13.85 -10.53 -8.28
CA VAL A 66 -13.21 -11.79 -8.67
C VAL A 66 -13.53 -12.90 -7.67
N ASP A 67 -13.56 -14.14 -8.15
CA ASP A 67 -13.72 -15.30 -7.26
C ASP A 67 -12.43 -15.48 -6.43
N PRO A 68 -12.50 -15.32 -5.09
CA PRO A 68 -11.31 -15.43 -4.23
C PRO A 68 -10.74 -16.85 -4.19
N ARG A 69 -11.46 -17.87 -4.68
CA ARG A 69 -10.95 -19.24 -4.83
C ARG A 69 -10.05 -19.40 -6.04
N VAL A 70 -10.16 -18.50 -7.02
CA VAL A 70 -9.31 -18.48 -8.22
C VAL A 70 -8.11 -17.58 -7.99
N VAL A 71 -8.33 -16.35 -7.50
CA VAL A 71 -7.27 -15.39 -7.22
C VAL A 71 -7.61 -14.54 -6.00
N HIS A 72 -6.67 -14.48 -5.06
CA HIS A 72 -6.79 -13.60 -3.91
C HIS A 72 -6.25 -12.21 -4.26
N ILE A 73 -7.11 -11.20 -4.18
CA ILE A 73 -6.72 -9.80 -4.38
C ILE A 73 -6.55 -9.14 -3.01
N PRO A 74 -5.43 -8.43 -2.74
CA PRO A 74 -5.28 -7.68 -1.51
C PRO A 74 -6.32 -6.54 -1.41
N ARG A 75 -6.91 -6.34 -0.24
CA ARG A 75 -7.82 -5.22 0.02
C ARG A 75 -7.04 -3.91 0.12
N VAL A 76 -7.52 -2.88 -0.58
CA VAL A 76 -7.02 -1.51 -0.37
C VAL A 76 -7.51 -0.99 0.99
N SER A 77 -6.57 -0.72 1.90
CA SER A 77 -6.89 -0.19 3.22
C SER A 77 -7.13 1.32 3.20
N ARG A 78 -6.25 2.05 2.50
CA ARG A 78 -6.29 3.51 2.37
C ARG A 78 -5.39 3.95 1.21
N PHE A 79 -5.84 4.93 0.45
CA PHE A 79 -4.99 5.69 -0.46
C PHE A 79 -4.71 7.07 0.15
N ILE A 80 -3.47 7.52 0.09
CA ILE A 80 -3.05 8.84 0.59
C ILE A 80 -2.18 9.51 -0.46
N GLU A 81 -2.35 10.82 -0.60
CA GLU A 81 -1.46 11.69 -1.35
C GLU A 81 -0.86 12.71 -0.37
N PRO A 82 0.37 13.19 -0.62
CA PRO A 82 0.83 14.42 0.02
C PRO A 82 -0.21 15.52 -0.25
N HIS A 83 -0.58 16.29 0.76
CA HIS A 83 -1.28 17.55 0.49
C HIS A 83 -0.34 18.42 -0.38
N GLU A 84 -0.90 19.08 -1.41
CA GLU A 84 -0.20 20.13 -2.17
C GLU A 84 0.38 21.21 -1.25
#